data_AF-A0A519KQ13-F1
#
_entry.id   AF-A0A519KQ13-F1
#
_cell.length_a   1.000
_cell.length_b   1.000
_cell.length_c   1.000
_cell.angle_alpha   90.00
_cell.angle_beta   90.00
_cell.angle_gamma   90.00
#
_symmetry.space_group_name_H-M   'P 1'
#
loop_
_entity.id
_entity.type
_entity.pdbx_description
1 polymer ?
#
loop_
_entity_poly.entity_id
_entity_poly.type
_entity_poly.pdbx_seq_one_letter_code
_entity_poly.pdbx_strand_id
1 'polypeptide(L)'
;MLQDLKAGLNRLEREQDRDGVWRRAVNAFTGGAYTDLARGLDQRVFLRAPGFETVLDWRCEQEAGLLGRALTPAERDGVAGFILHFERLTRRMIDGGVLADVTVQLDRNRRPVTIIP
;
A
#
# COMPACT_ATOMS: atom_id res chain seq x y z
N MET A 1 9.70 0.38 -13.02
CA MET A 1 9.11 1.59 -13.63
C MET A 1 9.22 2.74 -12.63
N LEU A 2 9.91 3.84 -12.97
CA LEU A 2 9.89 5.05 -12.15
C LEU A 2 8.48 5.65 -12.24
N GLN A 3 7.75 5.67 -11.12
CA GLN A 3 6.44 6.31 -11.08
C GLN A 3 6.60 7.80 -11.40
N ASP A 4 5.69 8.35 -12.21
CA ASP A 4 5.67 9.79 -12.45
C ASP A 4 5.47 10.52 -11.11
N LEU A 5 6.49 11.30 -10.76
CA LEU A 5 6.56 12.10 -9.54
C LEU A 5 6.05 13.53 -9.77
N LYS A 6 5.74 13.91 -11.02
CA LYS A 6 5.29 15.26 -11.36
C LYS A 6 3.85 15.49 -10.91
N ALA A 7 2.97 14.51 -11.11
CA ALA A 7 1.58 14.58 -10.68
C ALA A 7 1.35 13.90 -9.33
N GLY A 8 0.50 14.50 -8.50
CA GLY A 8 -0.02 13.87 -7.29
C GLY A 8 -1.00 12.75 -7.65
N LEU A 9 -0.71 11.53 -7.20
CA LEU A 9 -1.48 10.32 -7.48
C LEU A 9 -2.89 10.42 -6.92
N ASN A 10 -3.01 10.90 -5.69
CA ASN A 10 -4.26 11.01 -4.97
C ASN A 10 -4.49 12.40 -4.40
N ARG A 11 -5.64 12.57 -3.76
CA ARG A 11 -6.08 13.87 -3.24
C ARG A 11 -5.08 14.43 -2.22
N LEU A 12 -4.58 13.60 -1.32
CA LEU A 12 -3.57 13.99 -0.33
C LEU A 12 -2.32 14.55 -1.02
N GLU A 13 -1.79 13.85 -2.01
CA GLU A 13 -0.60 14.33 -2.72
C GLU A 13 -0.85 15.61 -3.52
N ARG A 14 -2.04 15.76 -4.09
CA ARG A 14 -2.40 16.96 -4.87
C ARG A 14 -2.64 18.19 -4.00
N GLU A 15 -3.17 18.01 -2.79
CA GLU A 15 -3.58 19.12 -1.94
C GLU A 15 -2.53 19.46 -0.88
N GLN A 16 -1.87 18.45 -0.31
CA GLN A 16 -0.98 18.60 0.86
C GLN A 16 0.50 18.37 0.52
N ASP A 17 0.81 17.70 -0.60
CA ASP A 17 2.19 17.50 -1.10
C ASP A 17 2.37 18.14 -2.50
N ARG A 18 1.90 19.37 -2.66
CA ARG A 18 1.93 20.09 -3.95
C ARG A 18 3.34 20.20 -4.51
N ASP A 19 4.30 20.53 -3.65
CA ASP A 19 5.71 20.65 -4.01
C ASP A 19 6.39 19.29 -4.19
N GLY A 20 5.71 18.19 -3.85
CA GLY A 20 6.18 16.82 -4.00
C GLY A 20 7.33 16.42 -3.06
N VAL A 21 7.53 17.16 -1.97
CA VAL A 21 8.60 16.91 -1.00
C VAL A 21 8.42 15.53 -0.37
N TRP A 22 7.20 15.21 0.07
CA TRP A 22 6.90 13.94 0.71
C TRP A 22 7.02 12.77 -0.27
N ARG A 23 6.37 12.84 -1.44
CA ARG A 23 6.44 11.74 -2.43
C ARG A 23 7.86 11.50 -2.96
N ARG A 24 8.69 12.53 -3.09
CA ARG A 24 10.12 12.36 -3.44
C ARG A 24 10.89 11.65 -2.32
N ALA A 25 10.67 12.03 -1.07
CA ALA A 25 11.31 11.35 0.07
C ALA A 25 10.90 9.87 0.14
N VAL A 26 9.61 9.57 0.00
CA VAL A 26 9.10 8.18 -0.04
C VAL A 26 9.76 7.37 -1.15
N ASN A 27 9.85 7.92 -2.37
CA ASN A 27 10.52 7.25 -3.49
C ASN A 27 12.03 7.07 -3.26
N ALA A 28 12.70 8.03 -2.64
CA ALA A 28 14.12 7.91 -2.30
C ALA A 28 14.36 6.79 -1.27
N PHE A 29 13.60 6.73 -0.18
CA PHE A 29 13.73 5.69 0.83
C PHE A 29 13.47 4.29 0.25
N THR A 30 12.40 4.16 -0.53
CA THR A 30 11.99 2.87 -1.12
C THR A 30 12.87 2.44 -2.29
N GLY A 31 13.64 3.35 -2.90
CA GLY A 31 14.67 3.03 -3.90
C GLY A 31 16.07 2.80 -3.31
N GLY A 32 16.32 3.25 -2.08
CA GLY A 32 17.59 3.12 -1.38
C GLY A 32 17.51 2.18 -0.18
N ALA A 33 17.56 2.74 1.03
CA ALA A 33 17.72 2.01 2.29
C ALA A 33 16.77 0.81 2.48
N TYR A 34 15.50 0.91 2.07
CA TYR A 34 14.56 -0.22 2.16
C TYR A 34 14.86 -1.34 1.17
N THR A 35 15.39 -1.00 -0.01
CA THR A 35 15.85 -2.01 -0.97
C THR A 35 17.08 -2.74 -0.42
N ASP A 36 18.01 -2.02 0.21
CA ASP A 36 19.20 -2.63 0.80
C ASP A 36 18.84 -3.54 1.98
N LEU A 37 17.92 -3.10 2.84
CA LEU A 37 17.35 -3.96 3.89
C LEU A 37 16.72 -5.22 3.29
N ALA A 38 15.89 -5.08 2.25
CA ALA A 38 15.24 -6.22 1.61
C ALA A 38 16.24 -7.18 0.94
N ARG A 39 17.40 -6.70 0.46
CA ARG A 39 18.45 -7.57 -0.08
C ARG A 39 19.16 -8.39 1.00
N GLY A 40 19.16 -7.93 2.25
CA GLY A 40 19.75 -8.64 3.38
C GLY A 40 18.87 -9.75 3.97
N LEU A 41 17.63 -9.91 3.49
CA LEU A 41 16.73 -10.97 3.94
C LEU A 41 16.92 -12.24 3.10
N ASP A 42 17.02 -13.40 3.76
CA ASP A 42 17.20 -14.69 3.10
C ASP A 42 16.01 -15.12 2.23
N GLN A 43 14.79 -14.74 2.65
CA GLN A 43 13.53 -15.06 2.01
C GLN A 43 12.51 -13.93 2.21
N ARG A 44 11.73 -13.62 1.18
CA ARG A 44 10.72 -12.56 1.16
C ARG A 44 9.42 -13.08 0.57
N VAL A 45 8.36 -13.04 1.36
CA VAL A 45 7.00 -13.35 0.90
C VAL A 45 6.21 -12.06 0.74
N PHE A 46 5.69 -11.81 -0.46
CA PHE A 46 4.78 -10.71 -0.73
C PHE A 46 3.33 -11.20 -0.79
N LEU A 47 2.51 -10.75 0.16
CA LEU A 47 1.07 -10.96 0.15
C LEU A 47 0.41 -9.86 -0.71
N ARG A 48 0.19 -10.17 -1.97
CA ARG A 48 -0.32 -9.22 -2.97
C ARG A 48 -1.84 -9.11 -2.88
N ALA A 49 -2.32 -7.94 -2.43
CA ALA A 49 -3.74 -7.60 -2.46
C ALA A 49 -4.26 -7.53 -3.91
N PRO A 50 -5.57 -7.79 -4.16
CA PRO A 50 -6.17 -7.66 -5.49
C PRO A 50 -6.07 -6.24 -6.07
N GLY A 51 -6.01 -5.22 -5.21
CA GLY A 51 -6.02 -3.82 -5.57
C GLY A 51 -6.00 -2.93 -4.34
N PHE A 52 -5.76 -1.65 -4.53
CA PHE A 52 -5.70 -0.67 -3.43
C PHE A 52 -7.08 -0.46 -2.79
N GLU A 53 -8.14 -0.56 -3.59
CA GLU A 53 -9.52 -0.39 -3.15
C GLU A 53 -9.91 -1.49 -2.14
N THR A 54 -9.41 -2.72 -2.32
CA THR A 54 -9.61 -3.82 -1.36
C THR A 54 -8.92 -3.56 -0.01
N VAL A 55 -7.82 -2.80 0.00
CA VAL A 55 -7.13 -2.43 1.24
C VAL A 55 -8.00 -1.54 2.13
N LEU A 56 -8.85 -0.68 1.54
CA LEU A 56 -9.82 0.10 2.30
C LEU A 56 -10.78 -0.80 3.07
N ASP A 57 -11.41 -1.75 2.37
CA ASP A 57 -12.39 -2.64 2.98
C ASP A 57 -11.74 -3.46 4.10
N TRP A 58 -10.53 -3.98 3.86
CA TRP A 58 -9.78 -4.72 4.88
C TRP A 58 -9.41 -3.88 6.10
N ARG A 59 -9.04 -2.61 5.89
CA ARG A 59 -8.71 -1.71 6.99
C ARG A 59 -9.98 -1.34 7.77
N CYS A 60 -11.12 -1.17 7.11
CA CYS A 60 -12.39 -0.95 7.79
C CYS A 60 -12.80 -2.16 8.65
N GLU A 61 -12.64 -3.38 8.13
CA GLU A 61 -12.90 -4.61 8.89
C GLU A 61 -11.99 -4.73 10.12
N GLN A 62 -10.71 -4.36 9.97
CA GLN A 62 -9.76 -4.35 11.08
C GLN A 62 -10.18 -3.35 12.17
N GLU A 63 -10.52 -2.12 11.80
CA GLU A 63 -10.97 -1.09 12.74
C GLU A 63 -12.29 -1.48 13.43
N ALA A 64 -13.25 -2.04 12.69
CA ALA A 64 -14.49 -2.55 13.26
C ALA A 64 -14.23 -3.69 14.27
N GLY A 65 -13.30 -4.59 13.97
CA GLY A 65 -12.87 -5.65 14.88
C GLY A 65 -12.23 -5.11 16.16
N LEU A 66 -11.37 -4.07 16.04
CA LEU A 66 -10.76 -3.42 17.20
C LEU A 66 -11.78 -2.70 18.10
N LEU A 67 -12.81 -2.10 17.50
CA LEU A 67 -13.88 -1.43 18.23
C LEU A 67 -14.95 -2.39 18.78
N GLY A 68 -14.98 -3.64 18.29
CA GLY A 68 -16.05 -4.60 18.59
C GLY A 68 -17.41 -4.19 18.02
N ARG A 69 -17.45 -3.28 17.03
CA ARG A 69 -18.68 -2.80 16.37
C ARG A 69 -18.41 -2.34 14.95
N ALA A 70 -19.47 -2.22 14.16
CA ALA A 70 -19.37 -1.62 12.84
C ALA A 70 -18.90 -0.16 12.91
N LEU A 71 -18.16 0.26 11.88
CA LEU A 71 -17.79 1.67 11.68
C LEU A 71 -19.00 2.49 11.25
N THR A 72 -19.06 3.72 11.75
CA THR A 72 -19.93 4.75 11.20
C THR A 72 -19.39 5.24 9.84
N PRO A 73 -20.22 5.89 9.00
CA PRO A 73 -19.76 6.46 7.74
C PRO A 73 -18.58 7.43 7.91
N ALA A 74 -18.63 8.29 8.93
CA ALA A 74 -17.56 9.25 9.21
C ALA A 74 -16.24 8.56 9.60
N GLU A 75 -16.29 7.47 10.36
CA GLU A 75 -15.09 6.68 10.68
C GLU A 75 -14.52 6.01 9.43
N ARG A 76 -15.38 5.48 8.55
CA ARG A 76 -14.96 4.92 7.26
C ARG A 76 -14.29 5.99 6.37
N ASP A 77 -14.82 7.21 6.34
CA ASP A 77 -14.21 8.33 5.61
C ASP A 77 -12.84 8.70 6.21
N GLY A 78 -12.72 8.66 7.53
CA GLY A 78 -11.44 8.82 8.22
C GLY A 78 -10.41 7.76 7.80
N VAL A 79 -10.82 6.49 7.74
CA VAL A 79 -9.98 5.40 7.23
C VAL A 79 -9.61 5.62 5.77
N ALA A 80 -10.57 6.04 4.93
CA ALA A 80 -10.33 6.33 3.52
C ALA A 80 -9.28 7.44 3.34
N GLY A 81 -9.33 8.50 4.16
CA GLY A 81 -8.31 9.55 4.17
C GLY A 81 -6.95 9.03 4.67
N PHE A 82 -6.95 8.21 5.71
CA PHE A 82 -5.73 7.61 6.26
C PHE A 82 -4.97 6.78 5.23
N ILE A 83 -5.66 5.90 4.50
CA ILE A 83 -4.99 4.99 3.56
C ILE A 83 -4.32 5.72 2.38
N LEU A 84 -4.72 6.95 2.05
CA LEU A 84 -4.10 7.74 0.97
C LEU A 84 -2.59 7.95 1.18
N HIS A 85 -2.11 7.94 2.42
CA HIS A 85 -0.68 8.02 2.74
C HIS A 85 0.10 6.79 2.25
N PHE A 86 -0.58 5.68 1.98
CA PHE A 86 0.03 4.41 1.58
C PHE A 86 -0.16 4.09 0.10
N GLU A 87 -1.08 4.77 -0.58
CA GLU A 87 -1.52 4.40 -1.94
C GLU A 87 -0.38 4.28 -2.95
N ARG A 88 0.51 5.28 -2.99
CA ARG A 88 1.66 5.27 -3.90
C ARG A 88 2.53 4.03 -3.71
N LEU A 89 2.84 3.73 -2.45
CA LEU A 89 3.66 2.59 -2.08
C LEU A 89 2.94 1.27 -2.39
N THR A 90 1.68 1.15 -2.01
CA THR A 90 0.89 -0.06 -2.26
C THR A 90 0.73 -0.34 -3.74
N ARG A 91 0.37 0.66 -4.56
CA ARG A 91 0.27 0.49 -6.01
C ARG A 91 1.62 0.11 -6.62
N ARG A 92 2.71 0.76 -6.20
CA ARG A 92 4.08 0.38 -6.61
C ARG A 92 4.36 -1.09 -6.32
N MET A 93 4.04 -1.57 -5.11
CA MET A 93 4.28 -2.97 -4.71
C MET A 93 3.44 -3.94 -5.55
N ILE A 94 2.17 -3.62 -5.78
CA ILE A 94 1.26 -4.41 -6.62
C ILE A 94 1.74 -4.50 -8.08
N ASP A 95 2.37 -3.44 -8.59
CA ASP A 95 2.93 -3.34 -9.94
C ASP A 95 4.35 -3.94 -10.06
N GLY A 96 4.82 -4.70 -9.06
CA GLY A 96 6.11 -5.40 -9.08
C GLY A 96 7.29 -4.57 -8.58
N GLY A 97 7.04 -3.43 -7.93
CA GLY A 97 8.08 -2.59 -7.34
C GLY A 97 8.58 -3.05 -5.96
N VAL A 98 8.47 -4.34 -5.65
CA VAL A 98 8.89 -5.00 -4.41
C VAL A 98 9.83 -6.16 -4.74
N LEU A 99 10.84 -6.39 -3.89
CA LEU A 99 11.66 -7.60 -3.95
C LEU A 99 10.92 -8.72 -3.21
N ALA A 100 10.58 -9.79 -3.92
CA ALA A 100 9.90 -10.96 -3.35
C ALA A 100 10.45 -12.24 -4.00
N ASP A 101 10.68 -13.26 -3.18
CA ASP A 101 11.03 -14.62 -3.63
C ASP A 101 9.77 -15.47 -3.78
N VAL A 102 8.68 -15.10 -3.11
CA VAL A 102 7.37 -15.69 -3.33
C VAL A 102 6.32 -14.59 -3.27
N THR A 103 5.48 -14.51 -4.30
CA THR A 103 4.29 -13.66 -4.31
C THR A 103 3.03 -14.52 -4.17
N VAL A 104 2.28 -14.30 -3.09
CA VAL A 104 0.97 -14.91 -2.88
C VAL A 104 -0.10 -13.90 -3.23
N GLN A 105 -0.84 -14.14 -4.31
CA GLN A 105 -1.99 -13.33 -4.67
C GLN A 105 -3.18 -13.69 -3.80
N LEU A 106 -3.80 -12.69 -3.17
CA LEU A 106 -4.97 -12.87 -2.32
C LEU A 106 -6.24 -12.47 -3.08
N ASP A 107 -7.37 -13.13 -2.78
CA ASP A 107 -8.70 -12.65 -3.15
C ASP A 107 -9.22 -11.58 -2.15
N ARG A 108 -10.42 -11.04 -2.38
CA ARG A 108 -11.06 -10.06 -1.47
C ARG A 108 -11.31 -10.61 -0.06
N ASN A 109 -11.37 -11.93 0.11
CA ASN A 109 -11.54 -12.60 1.39
C ASN A 109 -10.21 -12.98 2.05
N ARG A 110 -9.08 -12.46 1.57
CA ARG A 110 -7.71 -12.76 2.02
C ARG A 110 -7.30 -14.23 1.82
N ARG A 111 -7.96 -14.96 0.93
CA ARG A 111 -7.59 -16.33 0.60
C ARG A 111 -6.53 -16.35 -0.51
N PRO A 112 -5.49 -17.20 -0.41
CA PRO A 112 -4.54 -17.40 -1.50
C PRO A 112 -5.25 -17.92 -2.76
N VAL A 113 -4.98 -17.28 -3.91
CA VAL A 113 -5.50 -17.67 -5.23
C VAL A 113 -4.38 -18.23 -6.10
N THR A 114 -3.20 -17.63 -6.03
CA THR A 114 -2.03 -18.04 -6.84
C THR A 114 -0.76 -17.77 -6.06
N ILE A 115 0.19 -18.70 -6.15
CA ILE A 115 1.52 -18.58 -5.54
C ILE A 115 2.53 -18.58 -6.68
N ILE A 116 3.34 -17.52 -6.75
CA ILE A 116 4.35 -17.29 -7.77
C ILE A 116 5.71 -17.28 -7.07
N PRO A 117 6.60 -18.25 -7.33
CA PRO A 117 7.99 -18.21 -6.88
C PRO A 117 8.85 -17.16 -7.60
#